data_AF-A0A067R6E2-F1
#
_entry.id   AF-A0A067R6E2-F1
#
_cell.length_a   1.000
_cell.length_b   1.000
_cell.length_c   1.000
_cell.angle_alpha   90.00
_cell.angle_beta   90.00
_cell.angle_gamma   90.00
#
_symmetry.space_group_name_H-M   'P 1'
#
loop_
_entity.id
_entity.type
_entity.pdbx_description
1 polymer ?
#
loop_
_entity_poly.entity_id
_entity_poly.type
_entity_poly.pdbx_seq_one_letter_code
_entity_poly.pdbx_strand_id
1 'polypeptide(L)'
;MSMVTFGKPTKHVALPEWYARTREMCQTADTRQSDSINLRAEGRQLRGETAIKTKWDTYCNDSRLHDRVTELSRWQEVLEQCLQAVENETAKLTEEKAITERELEFLVTHLNTVAECIRQRDKRYGNDLVLSDKGDAELKSELGVIEHLKDLLASKCHAAWEEQNRLSEVRIKLQLDIGDKKDTLAVDKENCKMTKHCAGTSYKPNPLRIPKRCIPYEAWLEHSRYSKLNADNEISASRRLREAMFSLREKSRNDLQSQHDSTDYALRHRIYETQREKNELQWQHQKIMNEMEKMLKEVTNLEQAVLDKTNSVKLVETRLENRMFRPGAELVQDDAQSGLVDEALQLRQTCQDLFKKIDDGKLVIVSC
;
A
#
# COMPACT_ATOMS: atom_id res chain seq x y z
N MET A 1 138.58 -31.42 31.94
CA MET A 1 137.32 -31.40 32.69
C MET A 1 136.33 -32.28 31.96
N SER A 2 135.91 -33.39 32.57
CA SER A 2 134.90 -34.28 31.99
C SER A 2 133.53 -33.63 32.16
N MET A 3 132.88 -33.24 31.06
CA MET A 3 131.53 -32.70 31.10
C MET A 3 130.55 -33.81 31.51
N VAL A 4 129.98 -33.69 32.70
CA VAL A 4 128.85 -34.50 33.15
C VAL A 4 127.63 -34.06 32.36
N THR A 5 127.23 -34.87 31.38
CA THR A 5 125.97 -34.68 30.66
C THR A 5 124.82 -35.16 31.52
N PHE A 6 124.06 -34.23 32.10
CA PHE A 6 122.77 -34.53 32.73
C PHE A 6 121.76 -34.95 31.65
N GLY A 7 121.55 -36.26 31.51
CA GLY A 7 120.46 -36.79 30.68
C GLY A 7 119.12 -36.57 31.38
N LYS A 8 118.16 -35.92 30.70
CA LYS A 8 116.79 -35.75 31.23
C LYS A 8 116.16 -37.13 31.50
N PRO A 9 115.51 -37.36 32.67
CA PRO A 9 114.98 -38.66 33.09
C PRO A 9 113.63 -38.98 32.44
N THR A 10 113.50 -38.66 31.16
CA THR A 10 112.30 -38.89 30.35
C THR A 10 112.68 -39.81 29.21
N LYS A 11 111.78 -40.72 28.81
CA LYS A 11 112.00 -41.59 27.64
C LYS A 11 112.33 -40.72 26.42
N HIS A 12 113.52 -40.90 25.86
CA HIS A 12 113.95 -40.25 24.62
C HIS A 12 113.41 -41.07 23.44
N VAL A 13 112.74 -40.38 22.52
CA VAL A 13 112.15 -40.98 21.33
C VAL A 13 113.25 -41.14 20.28
N ALA A 14 113.29 -42.25 19.55
CA ALA A 14 114.27 -42.43 18.48
C ALA A 14 114.06 -41.39 17.38
N LEU A 15 115.14 -40.89 16.76
CA LEU A 15 115.04 -39.83 15.74
C LEU A 15 114.05 -40.16 14.59
N PRO A 16 113.99 -41.40 14.05
CA PRO A 16 112.97 -41.78 13.06
C PRO A 16 111.54 -41.73 13.59
N GLU A 17 111.33 -42.08 14.86
CA GLU A 17 110.03 -42.04 15.54
C GLU A 17 109.60 -40.60 15.82
N TRP A 18 110.55 -39.68 16.11
CA TRP A 18 110.28 -38.24 16.19
C TRP A 18 109.88 -37.66 14.83
N TYR A 19 110.58 -38.00 13.74
CA TYR A 19 110.20 -37.58 12.39
C TYR A 19 108.82 -38.11 11.98
N ALA A 20 108.50 -39.36 12.31
CA ALA A 20 107.18 -39.94 12.06
C ALA A 20 106.07 -39.20 12.82
N ARG A 21 106.26 -38.95 14.12
CA ARG A 21 105.30 -38.24 14.97
C ARG A 21 105.10 -36.79 14.56
N THR A 22 106.19 -36.07 14.23
CA THR A 22 106.09 -34.70 13.72
C THR A 22 105.37 -34.66 12.37
N ARG A 23 105.63 -35.62 11.47
CA ARG A 23 104.94 -35.71 10.18
C ARG A 23 103.44 -36.01 10.35
N GLU A 24 103.07 -36.90 11.26
CA GLU A 24 101.68 -37.19 11.62
C GLU A 24 100.97 -35.95 12.21
N MET A 25 101.65 -35.20 13.08
CA MET A 25 101.16 -33.93 13.61
C MET A 25 100.94 -32.89 12.50
N CYS A 26 101.88 -32.75 11.56
CA CYS A 26 101.72 -31.87 10.40
C CYS A 26 100.53 -32.29 9.52
N GLN A 27 100.41 -33.59 9.17
CA GLN A 27 99.29 -34.11 8.38
C GLN A 27 97.94 -33.89 9.08
N THR A 28 97.88 -34.10 10.39
CA THR A 28 96.68 -33.83 11.19
C THR A 28 96.34 -32.34 11.20
N ALA A 29 97.33 -31.46 11.31
CA ALA A 29 97.15 -30.01 11.25
C ALA A 29 96.65 -29.56 9.87
N ASP A 30 97.21 -30.09 8.78
CA ASP A 30 96.81 -29.78 7.39
C ASP A 30 95.37 -30.24 7.11
N THR A 31 95.01 -31.44 7.60
CA THR A 31 93.64 -31.97 7.47
C THR A 31 92.65 -31.08 8.23
N ARG A 32 92.95 -30.74 9.50
CA ARG A 32 92.11 -29.84 10.31
C ARG A 32 92.01 -28.43 9.72
N GLN A 33 93.08 -27.92 9.12
CA GLN A 33 93.07 -26.63 8.43
C GLN A 33 92.17 -26.68 7.20
N SER A 34 92.26 -27.75 6.41
CA SER A 34 91.41 -27.97 5.23
C SER A 34 89.94 -28.08 5.62
N ASP A 35 89.61 -28.87 6.63
CA ASP A 35 88.25 -28.98 7.17
C ASP A 35 87.72 -27.62 7.65
N SER A 36 88.55 -26.83 8.33
CA SER A 36 88.19 -25.47 8.77
C SER A 36 87.98 -24.50 7.59
N ILE A 37 88.77 -24.60 6.52
CA ILE A 37 88.59 -23.80 5.31
C ILE A 37 87.27 -24.17 4.63
N ASN A 38 87.01 -25.47 4.46
CA ASN A 38 85.79 -25.98 3.84
C ASN A 38 84.55 -25.59 4.63
N LEU A 39 84.54 -25.81 5.96
CA LEU A 39 83.42 -25.43 6.82
C LEU A 39 83.15 -23.91 6.79
N ARG A 40 84.19 -23.07 6.73
CA ARG A 40 84.03 -21.63 6.57
C ARG A 40 83.51 -21.25 5.18
N ALA A 41 83.90 -21.97 4.13
CA ALA A 41 83.40 -21.76 2.78
C ALA A 41 81.91 -22.15 2.68
N GLU A 42 81.55 -23.33 3.16
CA GLU A 42 80.15 -23.80 3.26
C GLU A 42 79.32 -22.86 4.13
N GLY A 43 79.82 -22.44 5.29
CA GLY A 43 79.14 -21.48 6.15
C GLY A 43 78.95 -20.10 5.49
N ARG A 44 79.91 -19.64 4.67
CA ARG A 44 79.75 -18.41 3.89
C ARG A 44 78.68 -18.57 2.81
N GLN A 45 78.71 -19.68 2.07
CA GLN A 45 77.72 -19.99 1.04
C GLN A 45 76.32 -20.08 1.65
N LEU A 46 76.14 -20.87 2.70
CA LEU A 46 74.86 -21.04 3.39
C LEU A 46 74.31 -19.71 3.91
N ARG A 47 75.15 -18.85 4.51
CA ARG A 47 74.73 -17.50 4.93
C ARG A 47 74.27 -16.63 3.75
N GLY A 48 74.97 -16.69 2.62
CA GLY A 48 74.58 -15.97 1.41
C GLY A 48 73.23 -16.45 0.86
N GLU A 49 73.09 -17.76 0.68
CA GLU A 49 71.86 -18.39 0.18
C GLU A 49 70.66 -18.12 1.10
N THR A 50 70.84 -18.31 2.41
CA THR A 50 69.77 -18.06 3.40
C THR A 50 69.42 -16.58 3.52
N ALA A 51 70.38 -15.66 3.40
CA ALA A 51 70.10 -14.23 3.40
C ALA A 51 69.27 -13.80 2.19
N ILE A 52 69.62 -14.31 0.99
CA ILE A 52 68.86 -14.05 -0.23
C ILE A 52 67.46 -14.65 -0.12
N LYS A 53 67.35 -15.92 0.26
CA LYS A 53 66.08 -16.62 0.41
C LYS A 53 65.17 -15.92 1.41
N THR A 54 65.68 -15.57 2.60
CA THR A 54 64.90 -14.87 3.63
C THR A 54 64.40 -13.52 3.11
N LYS A 55 65.26 -12.74 2.44
CA LYS A 55 64.87 -11.44 1.87
C LYS A 55 63.75 -11.60 0.83
N TRP A 56 63.87 -12.60 -0.05
CA TRP A 56 62.89 -12.85 -1.08
C TRP A 56 61.56 -13.35 -0.51
N ASP A 57 61.60 -14.32 0.40
CA ASP A 57 60.40 -14.88 1.05
C ASP A 57 59.66 -13.79 1.85
N THR A 58 60.37 -12.93 2.58
CA THR A 58 59.77 -11.78 3.27
C THR A 58 59.11 -10.83 2.26
N TYR A 59 59.84 -10.41 1.22
CA TYR A 59 59.30 -9.51 0.20
C TYR A 59 58.04 -10.06 -0.49
N CYS A 60 58.05 -11.33 -0.89
CA CYS A 60 56.89 -11.95 -1.52
C CYS A 60 55.68 -12.03 -0.57
N ASN A 61 55.89 -12.29 0.72
CA ASN A 61 54.80 -12.36 1.69
C ASN A 61 54.27 -10.97 2.07
N ASP A 62 55.14 -9.96 2.17
CA ASP A 62 54.73 -8.56 2.36
C ASP A 62 53.86 -8.09 1.18
N SER A 63 54.23 -8.46 -0.05
CA SER A 63 53.40 -8.18 -1.24
C SER A 63 52.03 -8.86 -1.16
N ARG A 64 51.97 -10.15 -0.80
CA ARG A 64 50.70 -10.88 -0.64
C ARG A 64 49.80 -10.27 0.44
N LEU A 65 50.39 -9.80 1.54
CA LEU A 65 49.64 -9.14 2.61
C LEU A 65 49.09 -7.79 2.13
N HIS A 66 49.88 -7.02 1.36
CA HIS A 66 49.43 -5.78 0.75
C HIS A 66 48.28 -5.99 -0.26
N ASP A 67 48.38 -7.01 -1.11
CA ASP A 67 47.32 -7.40 -2.04
C ASP A 67 46.04 -7.75 -1.28
N ARG A 68 46.16 -8.49 -0.17
CA ARG A 68 45.03 -8.85 0.69
C ARG A 68 44.36 -7.64 1.33
N VAL A 69 45.14 -6.68 1.85
CA VAL A 69 44.60 -5.42 2.39
C VAL A 69 43.82 -4.66 1.30
N THR A 70 44.38 -4.57 0.10
CA THR A 70 43.74 -3.91 -1.04
C THR A 70 42.41 -4.57 -1.40
N GLU A 71 42.40 -5.90 -1.49
CA GLU A 71 41.20 -6.68 -1.79
C GLU A 71 40.11 -6.49 -0.72
N LEU A 72 40.48 -6.57 0.56
CA LEU A 72 39.57 -6.36 1.69
C LEU A 72 38.98 -4.95 1.69
N SER A 73 39.80 -3.92 1.44
CA SER A 73 39.33 -2.53 1.37
C SER A 73 38.35 -2.33 0.21
N ARG A 74 38.61 -2.92 -0.96
CA ARG A 74 37.67 -2.87 -2.09
C ARG A 74 36.33 -3.53 -1.76
N TRP A 75 36.34 -4.69 -1.10
CA TRP A 75 35.09 -5.35 -0.70
C TRP A 75 34.35 -4.61 0.41
N GLN A 76 35.07 -4.01 1.37
CA GLN A 76 34.47 -3.13 2.38
C GLN A 76 33.71 -1.99 1.70
N GLU A 77 34.36 -1.28 0.76
CA GLU A 77 33.75 -0.16 0.04
C GLU A 77 32.50 -0.60 -0.75
N VAL A 78 32.59 -1.73 -1.47
CA VAL A 78 31.45 -2.27 -2.22
C VAL A 78 30.26 -2.57 -1.31
N LEU A 79 30.50 -3.15 -0.12
CA LEU A 79 29.42 -3.45 0.81
C LEU A 79 28.88 -2.21 1.52
N GLU A 80 29.72 -1.22 1.81
CA GLU A 80 29.28 0.09 2.33
C GLU A 80 28.37 0.81 1.32
N GLN A 81 28.72 0.78 0.02
CA GLN A 81 27.85 1.29 -1.04
C GLN A 81 26.52 0.53 -1.12
N CYS A 82 26.54 -0.81 -1.02
CA CYS A 82 25.34 -1.63 -0.97
C CYS A 82 24.48 -1.31 0.26
N LEU A 83 25.08 -1.13 1.44
CA LEU A 83 24.38 -0.74 2.66
C LEU A 83 23.64 0.59 2.48
N GLN A 84 24.34 1.61 1.95
CA GLN A 84 23.72 2.91 1.66
C GLN A 84 22.57 2.77 0.65
N ALA A 85 22.72 1.92 -0.37
CA ALA A 85 21.67 1.66 -1.35
C ALA A 85 20.44 0.99 -0.71
N VAL A 86 20.63 0.02 0.18
CA VAL A 86 19.55 -0.64 0.95
C VAL A 86 18.84 0.37 1.86
N GLU A 87 19.57 1.23 2.57
CA GLU A 87 18.99 2.25 3.45
C GLU A 87 18.17 3.28 2.66
N ASN A 88 18.69 3.75 1.53
CA ASN A 88 17.98 4.67 0.64
C ASN A 88 16.70 4.03 0.06
N GLU A 89 16.79 2.76 -0.33
CA GLU A 89 15.65 2.00 -0.85
C GLU A 89 14.58 1.78 0.23
N THR A 90 15.00 1.45 1.46
CA THR A 90 14.12 1.29 2.64
C THR A 90 13.38 2.59 2.95
N ALA A 91 14.06 3.73 2.92
CA ALA A 91 13.43 5.04 3.15
C ALA A 91 12.33 5.33 2.12
N LYS A 92 12.63 5.13 0.84
CA LYS A 92 11.67 5.30 -0.27
C LYS A 92 10.49 4.33 -0.19
N LEU A 93 10.72 3.06 0.16
CA LEU A 93 9.62 2.09 0.36
C LEU A 93 8.72 2.49 1.54
N THR A 94 9.32 3.02 2.60
CA THR A 94 8.59 3.53 3.77
C THR A 94 7.69 4.71 3.39
N GLU A 95 8.19 5.63 2.58
CA GLU A 95 7.41 6.76 2.07
C GLU A 95 6.25 6.30 1.18
N GLU A 96 6.51 5.41 0.22
CA GLU A 96 5.47 4.84 -0.66
C GLU A 96 4.38 4.09 0.11
N LYS A 97 4.77 3.32 1.14
CA LYS A 97 3.83 2.66 2.06
C LYS A 97 2.98 3.69 2.81
N ALA A 98 3.59 4.73 3.37
CA ALA A 98 2.86 5.77 4.10
C ALA A 98 1.89 6.56 3.21
N ILE A 99 2.23 6.80 1.94
CA ILE A 99 1.33 7.41 0.96
C ILE A 99 0.13 6.49 0.69
N THR A 100 0.39 5.19 0.50
CA THR A 100 -0.66 4.19 0.24
C THR A 100 -1.58 3.99 1.44
N GLU A 101 -1.05 4.03 2.66
CA GLU A 101 -1.84 3.98 3.91
C GLU A 101 -2.74 5.20 4.06
N ARG A 102 -2.27 6.39 3.70
CA ARG A 102 -3.08 7.62 3.69
C ARG A 102 -4.25 7.53 2.71
N GLU A 103 -4.04 6.95 1.52
CA GLU A 103 -5.14 6.71 0.58
C GLU A 103 -6.15 5.69 1.11
N LEU A 104 -5.67 4.66 1.82
CA LEU A 104 -6.55 3.68 2.45
C LEU A 104 -7.42 4.33 3.55
N GLU A 105 -6.85 5.22 4.36
CA GLU A 105 -7.60 6.00 5.35
C GLU A 105 -8.66 6.90 4.69
N PHE A 106 -8.31 7.53 3.56
CA PHE A 106 -9.26 8.29 2.75
C PHE A 106 -10.41 7.41 2.22
N LEU A 107 -10.14 6.18 1.78
CA LEU A 107 -11.21 5.28 1.35
C LEU A 107 -12.21 4.93 2.46
N VAL A 108 -11.78 4.92 3.73
CA VAL A 108 -12.69 4.66 4.86
C VAL A 108 -13.72 5.78 5.01
N THR A 109 -13.33 7.05 4.81
CA THR A 109 -14.27 8.16 4.86
C THR A 109 -15.27 8.09 3.69
N HIS A 110 -14.79 7.79 2.48
CA HIS A 110 -15.64 7.57 1.31
C HIS A 110 -16.66 6.44 1.51
N LEU A 111 -16.23 5.30 2.05
CA LEU A 111 -17.10 4.17 2.35
C LEU A 111 -18.23 4.57 3.31
N ASN A 112 -17.90 5.33 4.36
CA ASN A 112 -18.90 5.81 5.32
C ASN A 112 -19.91 6.77 4.68
N THR A 113 -19.45 7.65 3.78
CA THR A 113 -20.33 8.56 3.04
C THR A 113 -21.29 7.79 2.14
N VAL A 114 -20.79 6.84 1.34
CA VAL A 114 -21.64 6.03 0.45
C VAL A 114 -22.63 5.18 1.26
N ALA A 115 -22.19 4.57 2.36
CA ALA A 115 -23.07 3.82 3.25
C ALA A 115 -24.18 4.71 3.84
N GLU A 116 -23.85 5.94 4.22
CA GLU A 116 -24.87 6.90 4.69
C GLU A 116 -25.83 7.30 3.58
N CYS A 117 -25.36 7.53 2.35
CA CYS A 117 -26.22 7.80 1.21
C CYS A 117 -27.22 6.66 0.97
N ILE A 118 -26.78 5.41 1.06
CA ILE A 118 -27.67 4.23 0.97
C ILE A 118 -28.68 4.25 2.13
N ARG A 119 -28.25 4.43 3.38
CA ARG A 119 -29.15 4.50 4.55
C ARG A 119 -30.20 5.60 4.44
N GLN A 120 -29.85 6.76 3.87
CA GLN A 120 -30.79 7.86 3.68
C GLN A 120 -31.84 7.54 2.62
N ARG A 121 -31.47 6.78 1.59
CA ARG A 121 -32.38 6.35 0.54
C ARG A 121 -33.30 5.23 1.01
N ASP A 122 -32.83 4.36 1.90
CA ASP A 122 -33.65 3.31 2.55
C ASP A 122 -34.76 3.90 3.45
N LYS A 123 -34.71 5.19 3.80
CA LYS A 123 -35.77 5.88 4.55
C LYS A 123 -36.97 6.31 3.68
N ARG A 124 -36.89 6.17 2.35
CA ARG A 124 -38.00 6.47 1.45
C ARG A 124 -39.17 5.51 1.72
N TYR A 125 -40.39 5.97 1.49
CA TYR A 125 -41.60 5.23 1.82
C TYR A 125 -42.67 5.35 0.73
N GLY A 126 -43.63 4.41 0.75
CA GLY A 126 -44.75 4.39 -0.18
C GLY A 126 -44.31 4.33 -1.63
N ASN A 127 -44.89 5.18 -2.48
CA ASN A 127 -44.62 5.20 -3.92
C ASN A 127 -43.22 5.70 -4.30
N ASP A 128 -42.50 6.32 -3.36
CA ASP A 128 -41.12 6.79 -3.59
C ASP A 128 -40.07 5.70 -3.31
N LEU A 129 -40.47 4.58 -2.67
CA LEU A 129 -39.65 3.39 -2.50
C LEU A 129 -39.68 2.54 -3.78
N VAL A 130 -39.01 3.02 -4.81
CA VAL A 130 -38.85 2.29 -6.07
C VAL A 130 -37.77 1.22 -5.88
N LEU A 131 -38.14 -0.05 -6.07
CA LEU A 131 -37.18 -1.15 -6.06
C LEU A 131 -36.09 -0.92 -7.13
N SER A 132 -34.86 -0.69 -6.65
CA SER A 132 -33.64 -0.62 -7.47
C SER A 132 -33.67 0.48 -8.54
N ASP A 133 -33.87 1.74 -8.15
CA ASP A 133 -33.62 2.85 -9.07
C ASP A 133 -32.12 2.92 -9.45
N LYS A 134 -31.81 3.62 -10.55
CA LYS A 134 -30.43 3.72 -11.05
C LYS A 134 -29.48 4.31 -10.00
N GLY A 135 -29.95 5.22 -9.14
CA GLY A 135 -29.15 5.79 -8.06
C GLY A 135 -28.80 4.76 -6.98
N ASP A 136 -29.74 3.86 -6.62
CA ASP A 136 -29.45 2.74 -5.70
C ASP A 136 -28.45 1.75 -6.30
N ALA A 137 -28.59 1.44 -7.59
CA ALA A 137 -27.69 0.54 -8.28
C ALA A 137 -26.25 1.09 -8.31
N GLU A 138 -26.08 2.36 -8.69
CA GLU A 138 -24.76 3.00 -8.73
C GLU A 138 -24.15 3.17 -7.34
N LEU A 139 -24.93 3.52 -6.30
CA LEU A 139 -24.40 3.59 -4.93
C LEU A 139 -23.91 2.24 -4.41
N LYS A 140 -24.62 1.15 -4.74
CA LYS A 140 -24.18 -0.22 -4.39
C LYS A 140 -22.94 -0.63 -5.19
N SER A 141 -22.85 -0.24 -6.46
CA SER A 141 -21.65 -0.42 -7.27
C SER A 141 -20.45 0.33 -6.67
N GLU A 142 -20.65 1.59 -6.29
CA GLU A 142 -19.63 2.43 -5.66
C GLU A 142 -19.13 1.85 -4.34
N LEU A 143 -20.03 1.34 -3.50
CA LEU A 143 -19.65 0.63 -2.27
C LEU A 143 -18.75 -0.58 -2.60
N GLY A 144 -19.15 -1.41 -3.57
CA GLY A 144 -18.37 -2.58 -3.99
C GLY A 144 -17.00 -2.23 -4.57
N VAL A 145 -16.91 -1.16 -5.37
CA VAL A 145 -15.64 -0.65 -5.90
C VAL A 145 -14.73 -0.18 -4.76
N ILE A 146 -15.25 0.61 -3.82
CA ILE A 146 -14.47 1.10 -2.67
C ILE A 146 -13.96 -0.06 -1.81
N GLU A 147 -14.79 -1.05 -1.51
CA GLU A 147 -14.39 -2.24 -0.75
C GLU A 147 -13.28 -3.02 -1.46
N HIS A 148 -13.44 -3.27 -2.76
CA HIS A 148 -12.45 -3.95 -3.57
C HIS A 148 -11.10 -3.22 -3.60
N LEU A 149 -11.11 -1.90 -3.80
CA LEU A 149 -9.90 -1.08 -3.83
C LEU A 149 -9.22 -1.03 -2.47
N LYS A 150 -9.99 -0.98 -1.37
CA LYS A 150 -9.46 -1.03 -0.01
C LYS A 150 -8.68 -2.33 0.22
N ASP A 151 -9.23 -3.47 -0.17
CA ASP A 151 -8.58 -4.77 -0.02
C ASP A 151 -7.29 -4.88 -0.86
N LEU A 152 -7.32 -4.38 -2.10
CA LEU A 152 -6.13 -4.33 -2.96
C LEU A 152 -5.01 -3.47 -2.36
N LEU A 153 -5.33 -2.25 -1.90
CA LEU A 153 -4.37 -1.35 -1.29
C LEU A 153 -3.84 -1.92 0.04
N ALA A 154 -4.70 -2.51 0.87
CA ALA A 154 -4.31 -3.17 2.11
C ALA A 154 -3.32 -4.31 1.86
N SER A 155 -3.60 -5.16 0.86
CA SER A 155 -2.72 -6.25 0.45
C SER A 155 -1.34 -5.74 0.02
N LYS A 156 -1.28 -4.63 -0.72
CA LYS A 156 0.01 -4.01 -1.11
C LYS A 156 0.75 -3.38 0.06
N CYS A 157 0.07 -2.73 1.00
CA CYS A 157 0.68 -2.24 2.23
C CYS A 157 1.27 -3.38 3.07
N HIS A 158 0.61 -4.53 3.12
CA HIS A 158 1.13 -5.72 3.79
C HIS A 158 2.38 -6.26 3.10
N ALA A 159 2.36 -6.39 1.77
CA ALA A 159 3.53 -6.80 1.00
C ALA A 159 4.72 -5.84 1.20
N ALA A 160 4.47 -4.53 1.30
CA ALA A 160 5.50 -3.53 1.58
C ALA A 160 6.09 -3.69 2.98
N TRP A 161 5.27 -4.03 3.98
CA TRP A 161 5.75 -4.33 5.33
C TRP A 161 6.67 -5.57 5.35
N GLU A 162 6.29 -6.64 4.65
CA GLU A 162 7.15 -7.84 4.54
C GLU A 162 8.49 -7.53 3.86
N GLU A 163 8.46 -6.72 2.80
CA GLU A 163 9.67 -6.30 2.09
C GLU A 163 10.57 -5.41 2.97
N GLN A 164 10.00 -4.52 3.79
CA GLN A 164 10.76 -3.74 4.77
C GLN A 164 11.49 -4.64 5.77
N ASN A 165 10.86 -5.75 6.21
CA ASN A 165 11.52 -6.71 7.09
C ASN A 165 12.70 -7.40 6.39
N ARG A 166 12.52 -7.85 5.13
CA ARG A 166 13.61 -8.44 4.34
C ARG A 166 14.78 -7.48 4.16
N LEU A 167 14.51 -6.22 3.79
CA LEU A 167 15.54 -5.18 3.68
C LEU A 167 16.26 -4.92 5.01
N SER A 168 15.54 -4.94 6.13
CA SER A 168 16.12 -4.80 7.48
C SER A 168 17.07 -5.94 7.82
N GLU A 169 16.72 -7.19 7.48
CA GLU A 169 17.61 -8.34 7.65
C GLU A 169 18.89 -8.20 6.82
N VAL A 170 18.76 -7.79 5.56
CA VAL A 170 19.93 -7.55 4.69
C VAL A 170 20.82 -6.45 5.26
N ARG A 171 20.22 -5.35 5.73
CA ARG A 171 20.94 -4.24 6.37
C ARG A 171 21.79 -4.72 7.54
N ILE A 172 21.20 -5.51 8.46
CA ILE A 172 21.91 -6.03 9.64
C ILE A 172 23.07 -6.95 9.20
N LYS A 173 22.83 -7.85 8.24
CA LYS A 173 23.87 -8.75 7.71
C LYS A 173 25.03 -7.99 7.07
N LEU A 174 24.73 -6.94 6.29
CA LEU A 174 25.75 -6.07 5.69
C LEU A 174 26.55 -5.31 6.75
N GLN A 175 25.89 -4.76 7.77
CA GLN A 175 26.57 -4.05 8.87
C GLN A 175 27.56 -4.95 9.61
N LEU A 176 27.17 -6.19 9.89
CA LEU A 176 28.05 -7.19 10.51
C LEU A 176 29.26 -7.51 9.62
N ASP A 177 29.05 -7.83 8.34
CA ASP A 177 30.15 -8.18 7.41
C ASP A 177 31.10 -6.99 7.19
N ILE A 178 30.58 -5.75 7.12
CA ILE A 178 31.40 -4.54 7.05
C ILE A 178 32.22 -4.37 8.34
N GLY A 179 31.64 -4.63 9.51
CA GLY A 179 32.33 -4.60 10.80
C GLY A 179 33.49 -5.59 10.84
N ASP A 180 33.23 -6.85 10.49
CA ASP A 180 34.25 -7.91 10.44
C ASP A 180 35.38 -7.56 9.46
N LYS A 181 35.06 -6.98 8.30
CA LYS A 181 36.08 -6.51 7.34
C LYS A 181 36.90 -5.33 7.86
N LYS A 182 36.30 -4.39 8.60
CA LYS A 182 37.01 -3.26 9.23
C LYS A 182 38.01 -3.73 10.28
N ASP A 183 37.60 -4.65 11.14
CA ASP A 183 38.47 -5.23 12.17
C ASP A 183 39.61 -6.03 11.53
N THR A 184 39.31 -6.82 10.50
CA THR A 184 40.32 -7.57 9.75
C THR A 184 41.31 -6.63 9.06
N LEU A 185 40.83 -5.56 8.44
CA LEU A 185 41.68 -4.54 7.82
C LEU A 185 42.59 -3.84 8.81
N ALA A 186 42.13 -3.57 10.03
CA ALA A 186 42.96 -2.98 11.07
C ALA A 186 44.14 -3.92 11.44
N VAL A 187 43.85 -5.21 11.59
CA VAL A 187 44.87 -6.24 11.86
C VAL A 187 45.87 -6.35 10.71
N ASP A 188 45.40 -6.49 9.47
CA ASP A 188 46.29 -6.69 8.31
C ASP A 188 47.10 -5.42 7.99
N LYS A 189 46.53 -4.23 8.15
CA LYS A 189 47.27 -2.97 8.00
C LYS A 189 48.35 -2.80 9.06
N GLU A 190 48.12 -3.27 10.28
CA GLU A 190 49.15 -3.23 11.31
C GLU A 190 50.27 -4.22 11.00
N ASN A 191 49.93 -5.44 10.60
CA ASN A 191 50.92 -6.43 10.16
C ASN A 191 51.77 -5.92 8.96
N CYS A 192 51.17 -5.21 8.00
CA CYS A 192 51.89 -4.58 6.89
C CYS A 192 52.94 -3.55 7.33
N LYS A 193 52.76 -2.90 8.48
CA LYS A 193 53.71 -1.92 9.02
C LYS A 193 54.83 -2.57 9.83
N MET A 194 54.65 -3.82 10.25
CA MET A 194 55.63 -4.52 11.06
C MET A 194 56.88 -4.84 10.24
N THR A 195 58.03 -4.60 10.84
CA THR A 195 59.33 -4.98 10.29
C THR A 195 60.07 -5.83 11.31
N LYS A 196 61.12 -6.54 10.87
CA LYS A 196 61.99 -7.33 11.76
C LYS A 196 62.69 -6.51 12.87
N HIS A 197 62.60 -5.18 12.82
CA HIS A 197 63.19 -4.26 13.79
C HIS A 197 62.16 -3.66 14.77
N CYS A 198 60.88 -4.00 14.64
CA CYS A 198 59.83 -3.47 15.51
C CYS A 198 59.91 -4.04 16.94
N ALA A 199 59.73 -3.17 17.93
CA ALA A 199 59.55 -3.59 19.33
C ALA A 199 58.22 -4.35 19.46
N GLY A 200 58.25 -5.59 19.95
CA GLY A 200 57.05 -6.44 20.10
C GLY A 200 57.07 -7.76 19.31
N THR A 201 58.09 -7.99 18.46
CA THR A 201 58.31 -9.31 17.85
C THR A 201 58.80 -10.31 18.90
N SER A 202 58.12 -11.44 19.04
CA SER A 202 58.50 -12.50 19.99
C SER A 202 58.14 -13.89 19.45
N TYR A 203 58.84 -14.91 19.94
CA TYR A 203 58.50 -16.30 19.65
C TYR A 203 57.09 -16.63 20.16
N LYS A 204 56.28 -17.27 19.31
CA LYS A 204 54.92 -17.67 19.66
C LYS A 204 54.88 -19.16 20.00
N PRO A 205 54.12 -19.59 21.03
CA PRO A 205 54.09 -21.00 21.45
C PRO A 205 53.62 -22.00 20.39
N ASN A 206 52.69 -21.60 19.51
CA ASN A 206 52.20 -22.44 18.42
C ASN A 206 51.81 -21.56 17.22
N PRO A 207 52.77 -21.15 16.37
CA PRO A 207 52.53 -20.24 15.25
C PRO A 207 51.87 -20.91 14.04
N LEU A 208 51.98 -22.24 13.92
CA LEU A 208 51.44 -23.01 12.79
C LEU A 208 50.02 -23.52 13.04
N ARG A 209 49.36 -23.09 14.12
CA ARG A 209 47.99 -23.50 14.44
C ARG A 209 47.00 -22.93 13.43
N ILE A 210 46.07 -23.76 12.98
CA ILE A 210 44.92 -23.33 12.19
C ILE A 210 43.71 -23.29 13.15
N PRO A 211 43.05 -22.12 13.32
CA PRO A 211 41.83 -22.04 14.11
C PRO A 211 40.73 -22.96 13.57
N LYS A 212 39.97 -23.62 14.46
CA LYS A 212 38.92 -24.59 14.07
C LYS A 212 37.80 -24.01 13.18
N ARG A 213 37.60 -22.69 13.19
CA ARG A 213 36.56 -21.98 12.41
C ARG A 213 37.13 -21.29 11.16
N CYS A 214 38.35 -21.61 10.74
CA CYS A 214 38.92 -21.03 9.54
C CYS A 214 38.16 -21.53 8.30
N ILE A 215 37.86 -20.60 7.38
CA ILE A 215 37.22 -20.89 6.09
C ILE A 215 38.23 -20.69 4.96
N PRO A 216 38.10 -21.43 3.84
CA PRO A 216 38.95 -21.21 2.67
C PRO A 216 38.67 -19.84 2.02
N TYR A 217 39.64 -19.33 1.26
CA TYR A 217 39.53 -18.04 0.59
C TYR A 217 38.32 -17.97 -0.34
N GLU A 218 38.06 -19.05 -1.06
CA GLU A 218 36.94 -19.17 -2.00
C GLU A 218 35.60 -18.99 -1.28
N ALA A 219 35.45 -19.53 -0.07
CA ALA A 219 34.24 -19.37 0.73
C ALA A 219 34.07 -17.93 1.24
N TRP A 220 35.15 -17.24 1.61
CA TRP A 220 35.11 -15.82 1.99
C TRP A 220 34.72 -14.91 0.82
N LEU A 221 35.27 -15.19 -0.37
CA LEU A 221 34.97 -14.43 -1.58
C LEU A 221 33.51 -14.64 -2.00
N GLU A 222 33.04 -15.88 -1.95
CA GLU A 222 31.66 -16.22 -2.25
C GLU A 222 30.68 -15.59 -1.27
N HIS A 223 31.01 -15.56 0.04
CA HIS A 223 30.22 -14.84 1.03
C HIS A 223 30.06 -13.35 0.68
N SER A 224 31.15 -12.68 0.31
CA SER A 224 31.10 -11.24 -0.05
C SER A 224 30.31 -10.99 -1.34
N ARG A 225 30.42 -11.89 -2.33
CA ARG A 225 29.62 -11.85 -3.57
C ARG A 225 28.13 -12.09 -3.29
N TYR A 226 27.82 -13.07 -2.47
CA TYR A 226 26.46 -13.41 -2.09
C TYR A 226 25.80 -12.25 -1.33
N SER A 227 26.48 -11.66 -0.35
CA SER A 227 25.98 -10.49 0.39
C SER A 227 25.61 -9.33 -0.54
N LYS A 228 26.46 -9.06 -1.53
CA LYS A 228 26.18 -8.06 -2.58
C LYS A 228 24.96 -8.44 -3.42
N LEU A 229 24.96 -9.65 -3.98
CA LEU A 229 23.88 -10.12 -4.86
C LEU A 229 22.53 -10.13 -4.15
N ASN A 230 22.51 -10.57 -2.89
CA ASN A 230 21.32 -10.59 -2.07
C ASN A 230 20.78 -9.16 -1.84
N ALA A 231 21.66 -8.19 -1.55
CA ALA A 231 21.26 -6.79 -1.43
C ALA A 231 20.69 -6.22 -2.75
N ASP A 232 21.35 -6.49 -3.88
CA ASP A 232 20.88 -6.03 -5.20
C ASP A 232 19.51 -6.65 -5.57
N ASN A 233 19.28 -7.91 -5.21
CA ASN A 233 18.02 -8.61 -5.43
C ASN A 233 16.86 -8.02 -4.62
N GLU A 234 17.05 -7.82 -3.31
CA GLU A 234 16.02 -7.22 -2.44
C GLU A 234 15.75 -5.76 -2.84
N ILE A 235 16.78 -4.99 -3.20
CA ILE A 235 16.57 -3.63 -3.73
C ILE A 235 15.71 -3.66 -5.01
N SER A 236 15.96 -4.62 -5.90
CA SER A 236 15.20 -4.76 -7.15
C SER A 236 13.77 -5.24 -6.90
N ALA A 237 13.55 -6.09 -5.91
CA ALA A 237 12.22 -6.52 -5.47
C ALA A 237 11.41 -5.34 -4.90
N SER A 238 12.00 -4.59 -3.97
CA SER A 238 11.43 -3.37 -3.41
C SER A 238 11.07 -2.33 -4.48
N ARG A 239 11.94 -2.08 -5.47
CA ARG A 239 11.65 -1.16 -6.58
C ARG A 239 10.40 -1.55 -7.36
N ARG A 240 10.31 -2.82 -7.76
CA ARG A 240 9.13 -3.35 -8.49
C ARG A 240 7.86 -3.23 -7.64
N LEU A 241 7.97 -3.47 -6.33
CA LEU A 241 6.83 -3.32 -5.43
C LEU A 241 6.36 -1.87 -5.36
N ARG A 242 7.27 -0.89 -5.23
CA ARG A 242 6.90 0.53 -5.25
C ARG A 242 6.25 0.96 -6.55
N GLU A 243 6.78 0.53 -7.69
CA GLU A 243 6.18 0.82 -9.01
C GLU A 243 4.76 0.24 -9.11
N ALA A 244 4.57 -0.99 -8.62
CA ALA A 244 3.26 -1.63 -8.57
C ALA A 244 2.29 -0.91 -7.60
N MET A 245 2.79 -0.42 -6.46
CA MET A 245 2.00 0.37 -5.51
C MET A 245 1.57 1.69 -6.14
N PHE A 246 2.50 2.43 -6.75
CA PHE A 246 2.20 3.67 -7.47
C PHE A 246 1.15 3.45 -8.55
N SER A 247 1.35 2.45 -9.42
CA SER A 247 0.42 2.13 -10.51
C SER A 247 -0.97 1.74 -9.99
N LEU A 248 -1.03 0.98 -8.90
CA LEU A 248 -2.29 0.62 -8.27
C LEU A 248 -3.01 1.85 -7.73
N ARG A 249 -2.32 2.77 -7.05
CA ARG A 249 -2.94 4.00 -6.53
C ARG A 249 -3.52 4.86 -7.64
N GLU A 250 -2.77 5.07 -8.72
CA GLU A 250 -3.27 5.82 -9.88
C GLU A 250 -4.49 5.15 -10.51
N LYS A 251 -4.47 3.80 -10.63
CA LYS A 251 -5.64 3.05 -11.09
C LYS A 251 -6.83 3.21 -10.12
N SER A 252 -6.62 3.06 -8.82
CA SER A 252 -7.66 3.23 -7.81
C SER A 252 -8.32 4.61 -7.89
N ARG A 253 -7.53 5.67 -8.07
CA ARG A 253 -8.07 7.03 -8.25
C ARG A 253 -8.95 7.15 -9.49
N ASN A 254 -8.52 6.58 -10.62
CA ASN A 254 -9.30 6.60 -11.85
C ASN A 254 -10.60 5.79 -11.73
N ASP A 255 -10.53 4.60 -11.14
CA ASP A 255 -11.69 3.72 -10.93
C ASP A 255 -12.71 4.39 -9.99
N LEU A 256 -12.24 5.04 -8.91
CA LEU A 256 -13.09 5.83 -8.01
C LEU A 256 -13.73 7.02 -8.71
N GLN A 257 -12.96 7.79 -9.49
CA GLN A 257 -13.51 8.95 -10.19
C GLN A 257 -14.58 8.53 -11.19
N SER A 258 -14.32 7.49 -11.99
CA SER A 258 -15.28 6.97 -12.97
C SER A 258 -16.57 6.48 -12.32
N GLN A 259 -16.45 5.79 -11.17
CA GLN A 259 -17.62 5.31 -10.44
C GLN A 259 -18.37 6.47 -9.76
N HIS A 260 -17.66 7.45 -9.20
CA HIS A 260 -18.24 8.64 -8.60
C HIS A 260 -19.04 9.45 -9.62
N ASP A 261 -18.50 9.67 -10.83
CA ASP A 261 -19.18 10.39 -11.91
C ASP A 261 -20.46 9.66 -12.34
N SER A 262 -20.43 8.32 -12.36
CA SER A 262 -21.59 7.49 -12.68
C SER A 262 -22.68 7.59 -11.61
N THR A 263 -22.30 7.53 -10.34
CA THR A 263 -23.22 7.70 -9.20
C THR A 263 -23.81 9.11 -9.16
N ASP A 264 -22.98 10.16 -9.28
CA ASP A 264 -23.42 11.55 -9.25
C ASP A 264 -24.40 11.83 -10.40
N TYR A 265 -24.11 11.35 -11.61
CA TYR A 265 -25.04 11.45 -12.73
C TYR A 265 -26.38 10.77 -12.43
N ALA A 266 -26.36 9.53 -11.92
CA ALA A 266 -27.59 8.79 -11.61
C ALA A 266 -28.42 9.48 -10.53
N LEU A 267 -27.78 10.02 -9.49
CA LEU A 267 -28.45 10.77 -8.42
C LEU A 267 -29.04 12.09 -8.93
N ARG A 268 -28.29 12.86 -9.75
CA ARG A 268 -28.79 14.09 -10.36
C ARG A 268 -29.98 13.84 -11.28
N HIS A 269 -29.90 12.79 -12.09
CA HIS A 269 -31.01 12.38 -12.94
C HIS A 269 -32.25 12.05 -12.12
N ARG A 270 -32.09 11.30 -11.02
CA ARG A 270 -33.20 10.95 -10.14
C ARG A 270 -33.81 12.17 -9.45
N ILE A 271 -32.98 13.11 -8.98
CA ILE A 271 -33.45 14.38 -8.39
C ILE A 271 -34.29 15.17 -9.42
N TYR A 272 -33.83 15.24 -10.66
CA TYR A 272 -34.56 15.91 -11.74
C TYR A 272 -35.92 15.25 -12.00
N GLU A 273 -35.97 13.91 -12.12
CA GLU A 273 -37.22 13.16 -12.29
C GLU A 273 -38.20 13.45 -11.14
N THR A 274 -37.76 13.31 -9.89
CA THR A 274 -38.60 13.56 -8.72
C THR A 274 -39.12 14.99 -8.68
N GLN A 275 -38.29 15.99 -9.03
CA GLN A 275 -38.72 17.38 -9.07
C GLN A 275 -39.73 17.63 -10.20
N ARG A 276 -39.55 17.01 -11.36
CA ARG A 276 -40.50 17.10 -12.48
C ARG A 276 -41.85 16.51 -12.11
N GLU A 277 -41.88 15.31 -11.55
CA GLU A 277 -43.13 14.66 -11.12
C GLU A 277 -43.82 15.45 -10.01
N LYS A 278 -43.06 15.99 -9.05
CA LYS A 278 -43.60 16.88 -8.02
C LYS A 278 -44.27 18.12 -8.62
N ASN A 279 -43.61 18.78 -9.59
CA ASN A 279 -44.16 19.97 -10.24
C ASN A 279 -45.45 19.65 -11.00
N GLU A 280 -45.50 18.50 -11.68
CA GLU A 280 -46.70 18.02 -12.37
C GLU A 280 -47.84 17.75 -11.37
N LEU A 281 -47.57 17.05 -10.27
CA LEU A 281 -48.57 16.80 -9.23
C LEU A 281 -49.08 18.09 -8.59
N GLN A 282 -48.21 19.08 -8.35
CA GLN A 282 -48.61 20.40 -7.85
C GLN A 282 -49.51 21.13 -8.86
N TRP A 283 -49.19 21.04 -10.16
CA TRP A 283 -50.03 21.61 -11.22
C TRP A 283 -51.40 20.94 -11.30
N GLN A 284 -51.45 19.60 -11.27
CA GLN A 284 -52.70 18.84 -11.27
C GLN A 284 -53.54 19.14 -10.04
N HIS A 285 -52.92 19.20 -8.86
CA HIS A 285 -53.59 19.58 -7.62
C HIS A 285 -54.24 20.97 -7.74
N GLN A 286 -53.51 21.98 -8.23
CA GLN A 286 -54.07 23.31 -8.43
C GLN A 286 -55.23 23.29 -9.44
N LYS A 287 -55.12 22.50 -10.50
CA LYS A 287 -56.17 22.35 -11.50
C LYS A 287 -57.44 21.73 -10.89
N ILE A 288 -57.32 20.68 -10.08
CA ILE A 288 -58.44 20.05 -9.38
C ILE A 288 -59.08 21.04 -8.40
N MET A 289 -58.28 21.77 -7.62
CA MET A 289 -58.79 22.81 -6.70
C MET A 289 -59.60 23.89 -7.43
N ASN A 290 -59.12 24.37 -8.58
CA ASN A 290 -59.84 25.35 -9.39
C ASN A 290 -61.15 24.78 -9.97
N GLU A 291 -61.15 23.52 -10.42
CA GLU A 291 -62.38 22.86 -10.90
C GLU A 291 -63.38 22.62 -9.74
N MET A 292 -62.88 22.32 -8.54
CA MET A 292 -63.72 22.16 -7.35
C MET A 292 -64.40 23.50 -6.98
N GLU A 293 -63.69 24.62 -7.06
CA GLU A 293 -64.28 25.96 -6.86
C GLU A 293 -65.38 26.27 -7.88
N LYS A 294 -65.16 25.94 -9.15
CA LYS A 294 -66.18 26.10 -10.20
C LYS A 294 -67.40 25.21 -9.93
N MET A 295 -67.18 23.96 -9.53
CA MET A 295 -68.27 23.03 -9.21
C MET A 295 -69.08 23.51 -8.00
N LEU A 296 -68.42 24.02 -6.95
CA LEU A 296 -69.09 24.64 -5.81
C LEU A 296 -69.97 25.82 -6.23
N LYS A 297 -69.45 26.70 -7.10
CA LYS A 297 -70.22 27.82 -7.65
C LYS A 297 -71.43 27.34 -8.45
N GLU A 298 -71.28 26.28 -9.24
CA GLU A 298 -72.38 25.72 -10.01
C GLU A 298 -73.46 25.09 -9.11
N VAL A 299 -73.07 24.41 -8.03
CA VAL A 299 -74.02 23.94 -7.01
C VAL A 299 -74.81 25.10 -6.42
N THR A 300 -74.14 26.21 -6.06
CA THR A 300 -74.83 27.42 -5.56
C THR A 300 -75.79 28.01 -6.61
N ASN A 301 -75.40 28.04 -7.89
CA ASN A 301 -76.29 28.50 -8.97
C ASN A 301 -77.53 27.59 -9.12
N LEU A 302 -77.34 26.27 -9.03
CA LEU A 302 -78.44 25.30 -9.07
C LEU A 302 -79.38 25.45 -7.87
N GLU A 303 -78.82 25.64 -6.66
CA GLU A 303 -79.61 25.90 -5.45
C GLU A 303 -80.45 27.19 -5.59
N GLN A 304 -79.86 28.25 -6.17
CA GLN A 304 -80.60 29.47 -6.48
C GLN A 304 -81.70 29.25 -7.53
N ALA A 305 -81.43 28.46 -8.58
CA ALA A 305 -82.43 28.14 -9.59
C ALA A 305 -83.63 27.38 -9.01
N VAL A 306 -83.39 26.45 -8.07
CA VAL A 306 -84.46 25.75 -7.33
C VAL A 306 -85.30 26.74 -6.51
N LEU A 307 -84.65 27.66 -5.80
CA LEU A 307 -85.34 28.73 -5.04
C LEU A 307 -86.24 29.58 -5.94
N ASP A 308 -85.74 30.00 -7.10
CA ASP A 308 -86.49 30.81 -8.06
C ASP A 308 -87.73 30.06 -8.58
N LYS A 309 -87.60 28.76 -8.89
CA LYS A 309 -88.73 27.92 -9.36
C LYS A 309 -89.71 27.55 -8.25
N THR A 310 -89.26 27.50 -7.00
CA THR A 310 -90.13 27.23 -5.84
C THR A 310 -91.25 28.27 -5.73
N ASN A 311 -90.96 29.54 -6.02
CA ASN A 311 -91.99 30.60 -6.00
C ASN A 311 -92.99 30.44 -7.15
N SER A 312 -92.53 30.03 -8.34
CA SER A 312 -93.42 29.72 -9.47
C SER A 312 -94.33 28.53 -9.17
N VAL A 313 -93.80 27.45 -8.56
CA VAL A 313 -94.60 26.30 -8.12
C VAL A 313 -95.69 26.75 -7.14
N LYS A 314 -95.32 27.49 -6.09
CA LYS A 314 -96.28 28.01 -5.10
C LYS A 314 -97.38 28.86 -5.75
N LEU A 315 -97.03 29.69 -6.73
CA LEU A 315 -97.98 30.55 -7.43
C LEU A 315 -99.00 29.72 -8.23
N VAL A 316 -98.53 28.72 -8.99
CA VAL A 316 -99.41 27.85 -9.79
C VAL A 316 -100.30 27.01 -8.89
N GLU A 317 -99.76 26.43 -7.81
CA GLU A 317 -100.53 25.67 -6.82
C GLU A 317 -101.58 26.55 -6.12
N THR A 318 -101.22 27.78 -5.72
CA THR A 318 -102.17 28.74 -5.14
C THR A 318 -103.26 29.14 -6.14
N ARG A 319 -102.92 29.33 -7.42
CA ARG A 319 -103.89 29.61 -8.49
C ARG A 319 -104.84 28.44 -8.70
N LEU A 320 -104.35 27.20 -8.68
CA LEU A 320 -105.17 26.00 -8.77
C LEU A 320 -106.13 25.88 -7.58
N GLU A 321 -105.63 26.07 -6.35
CA GLU A 321 -106.42 26.04 -5.11
C GLU A 321 -107.53 27.11 -5.12
N ASN A 322 -107.19 28.35 -5.45
CA ASN A 322 -108.16 29.45 -5.52
C ASN A 322 -109.30 29.15 -6.53
N ARG A 323 -109.00 28.43 -7.62
CA ARG A 323 -110.00 28.06 -8.64
C ARG A 323 -110.93 26.92 -8.20
N MET A 324 -110.64 26.24 -7.08
CA MET A 324 -111.54 25.24 -6.48
C MET A 324 -112.74 25.87 -5.77
N PHE A 325 -112.66 27.15 -5.40
CA PHE A 325 -113.75 27.87 -4.72
C PHE A 325 -114.74 28.54 -5.68
N ARG A 326 -114.66 28.26 -7.00
CA ARG A 326 -115.62 28.78 -7.98
C ARG A 326 -117.02 28.20 -7.73
N PRO A 327 -118.08 29.03 -7.60
CA PRO A 327 -119.41 28.54 -7.25
C PRO A 327 -120.19 27.97 -8.45
N GLY A 328 -120.96 26.90 -8.21
CA GLY A 328 -121.97 26.40 -9.15
C GLY A 328 -121.40 25.89 -10.49
N ALA A 329 -121.99 26.35 -11.59
CA ALA A 329 -121.63 25.92 -12.96
C ALA A 329 -120.27 26.47 -13.46
N GLU A 330 -119.69 27.47 -12.77
CA GLU A 330 -118.38 28.04 -13.09
C GLU A 330 -117.20 27.16 -12.62
N LEU A 331 -117.47 26.06 -11.90
CA LEU A 331 -116.49 25.04 -11.53
C LEU A 331 -116.20 24.11 -12.71
N VAL A 332 -115.51 24.65 -13.71
CA VAL A 332 -115.21 23.97 -14.98
C VAL A 332 -113.73 23.63 -15.14
N GLN A 333 -113.44 22.50 -15.76
CA GLN A 333 -112.12 22.19 -16.29
C GLN A 333 -111.96 22.88 -17.65
N ASP A 334 -111.58 24.16 -17.61
CA ASP A 334 -111.28 24.98 -18.79
C ASP A 334 -109.79 24.84 -19.20
N ASP A 335 -109.44 25.37 -20.37
CA ASP A 335 -108.08 25.33 -20.91
C ASP A 335 -107.05 25.93 -19.95
N ALA A 336 -107.43 26.97 -19.20
CA ALA A 336 -106.54 27.58 -18.21
C ALA A 336 -106.35 26.69 -16.97
N GLN A 337 -107.34 25.86 -16.59
CA GLN A 337 -107.19 24.86 -15.55
C GLN A 337 -106.22 23.77 -15.99
N SER A 338 -106.39 23.23 -17.21
CA SER A 338 -105.50 22.23 -17.80
C SER A 338 -104.06 22.76 -17.93
N GLY A 339 -103.90 23.99 -18.44
CA GLY A 339 -102.59 24.64 -18.57
C GLY A 339 -101.86 24.85 -17.23
N LEU A 340 -102.57 25.23 -16.16
CA LEU A 340 -101.98 25.34 -14.82
C LEU A 340 -101.59 23.98 -14.23
N VAL A 341 -102.35 22.91 -14.51
CA VAL A 341 -102.00 21.54 -14.09
C VAL A 341 -100.72 21.09 -14.80
N ASP A 342 -100.62 21.30 -16.11
CA ASP A 342 -99.42 20.97 -16.88
C ASP A 342 -98.20 21.79 -16.43
N GLU A 343 -98.39 23.10 -16.18
CA GLU A 343 -97.35 23.98 -15.64
C GLU A 343 -96.86 23.49 -14.26
N ALA A 344 -97.77 23.06 -13.37
CA ALA A 344 -97.40 22.51 -12.06
C ALA A 344 -96.60 21.20 -12.17
N LEU A 345 -97.01 20.29 -13.06
CA LEU A 345 -96.32 19.02 -13.30
C LEU A 345 -94.91 19.27 -13.88
N GLN A 346 -94.79 20.15 -14.87
CA GLN A 346 -93.50 20.51 -15.47
C GLN A 346 -92.57 21.20 -14.46
N LEU A 347 -93.07 22.13 -13.66
CA LEU A 347 -92.26 22.82 -12.65
C LEU A 347 -91.80 21.86 -11.55
N ARG A 348 -92.65 20.92 -11.11
CA ARG A 348 -92.24 19.89 -10.13
C ARG A 348 -91.17 18.97 -10.69
N GLN A 349 -91.30 18.53 -11.95
CA GLN A 349 -90.27 17.72 -12.61
C GLN A 349 -88.96 18.50 -12.74
N THR A 350 -89.02 19.77 -13.15
CA THR A 350 -87.85 20.65 -13.27
C THR A 350 -87.13 20.81 -11.92
N CYS A 351 -87.87 21.00 -10.83
CA CYS A 351 -87.29 21.05 -9.49
C CYS A 351 -86.61 19.73 -9.10
N GLN A 352 -87.23 18.58 -9.39
CA GLN A 352 -86.63 17.26 -9.12
C GLN A 352 -85.33 17.04 -9.90
N ASP A 353 -85.30 17.43 -11.18
CA ASP A 353 -84.12 17.32 -12.03
C ASP A 353 -82.97 18.21 -11.52
N LEU A 354 -83.30 19.43 -11.07
CA LEU A 354 -82.32 20.34 -10.45
C LEU A 354 -81.79 19.80 -9.11
N PHE A 355 -82.66 19.26 -8.24
CA PHE A 355 -82.21 18.62 -7.00
C PHE A 355 -81.27 17.44 -7.26
N LYS A 356 -81.60 16.60 -8.24
CA LYS A 356 -80.72 15.50 -8.64
C LYS A 356 -79.35 16.01 -9.11
N LYS A 357 -79.30 17.13 -9.84
CA LYS A 357 -78.04 17.73 -10.28
C LYS A 357 -77.22 18.34 -9.14
N ILE A 358 -77.88 18.88 -8.12
CA ILE A 358 -77.22 19.33 -6.89
C ILE A 358 -76.57 18.14 -6.17
N ASP A 359 -77.29 17.02 -6.03
CA ASP A 359 -76.77 15.81 -5.37
C ASP A 359 -75.59 15.21 -6.16
N ASP A 360 -75.70 15.10 -7.49
CA ASP A 360 -74.61 14.68 -8.37
C ASP A 360 -73.37 15.58 -8.20
N GLY A 361 -73.56 16.91 -8.17
CA GLY A 361 -72.47 17.87 -8.00
C GLY A 361 -71.78 17.75 -6.63
N LYS A 362 -72.55 17.56 -5.56
CA LYS A 362 -72.01 17.34 -4.20
C LYS A 362 -71.21 16.05 -4.12
N LEU A 363 -71.65 14.97 -4.77
CA LEU A 363 -70.90 13.70 -4.82
C LEU A 363 -69.56 13.84 -5.53
N VAL A 364 -69.50 14.60 -6.63
CA VAL A 364 -68.24 14.86 -7.34
C VAL A 364 -67.26 15.62 -6.45
N ILE A 365 -67.72 16.64 -5.72
CA ILE A 365 -66.87 17.42 -4.80
C ILE A 365 -66.30 16.56 -3.67
N VAL A 366 -67.07 15.61 -3.12
CA VAL A 366 -66.60 14.72 -2.04
C VAL A 366 -65.61 13.67 -2.54
N SER A 367 -65.63 13.36 -3.83
CA SER A 367 -64.77 12.34 -4.45
C SER A 367 -63.43 12.89 -4.94
N CYS A 368 -63.31 14.21 -5.09
CA CYS A 368 -62.07 14.93 -5.41
C CYS A 368 -61.31 15.28 -4.13
#